data_AF-A0A376MQJ9-F1
#
_entry.id   AF-A0A376MQJ9-F1
#
_cell.length_a   1.000
_cell.length_b   1.000
_cell.length_c   1.000
_cell.angle_alpha   90.00
_cell.angle_beta   90.00
_cell.angle_gamma   90.00
#
_symmetry.space_group_name_H-M   'P 1'
#
loop_
_entity.id
_entity.type
_entity.pdbx_description
1 polymer ?
#
loop_
_entity_poly.entity_id
_entity_poly.type
_entity_poly.pdbx_seq_one_letter_code
_entity_poly.pdbx_strand_id
1 'polypeptide(L)' 'MTSPVNVDVKLGVNKFNVDEEHPHIVVKADADKQALELLVKACPAGLYKEAG' A
#
# COMPACT_ATOMS: atom_id res chain seq x y z
N MET A 1 -3.49 14.30 21.59
CA MET A 1 -2.79 13.12 21.03
C MET A 1 -3.77 12.42 20.10
N THR A 2 -3.45 12.26 18.83
CA THR A 2 -4.34 11.56 17.87
C THR A 2 -4.18 10.06 18.08
N SER A 3 -5.30 9.34 18.20
CA SER A 3 -5.30 7.88 18.27
C SER A 3 -4.69 7.32 16.97
N PRO A 4 -3.99 6.17 17.02
CA PRO A 4 -3.45 5.54 15.81
C PRO A 4 -4.56 5.36 14.77
N VAL A 5 -4.34 5.87 13.57
CA VAL A 5 -5.31 5.83 12.47
C VAL A 5 -5.27 4.44 11.84
N ASN A 6 -6.39 3.72 11.87
CA ASN A 6 -6.54 2.50 11.08
C ASN A 6 -6.82 2.88 9.62
N VAL A 7 -5.85 2.60 8.75
CA VAL A 7 -5.89 2.97 7.33
C VAL A 7 -6.97 2.20 6.58
N ASP A 8 -7.16 0.90 6.86
CA ASP A 8 -8.18 0.05 6.22
C ASP A 8 -9.59 0.59 6.45
N VAL A 9 -9.91 0.99 7.69
CA VAL A 9 -11.20 1.59 8.05
C VAL A 9 -11.44 2.88 7.25
N LYS A 10 -10.38 3.65 7.03
CA LYS A 10 -10.46 4.95 6.34
C LYS A 10 -10.56 4.80 4.83
N LEU A 11 -9.92 3.78 4.26
CA LEU A 11 -10.08 3.41 2.86
C LEU A 11 -11.51 2.91 2.61
N GLY A 12 -12.10 2.14 3.53
CA GLY A 12 -13.48 1.64 3.42
C GLY A 12 -14.59 2.70 3.40
N VAL A 13 -14.29 3.97 3.76
CA VAL A 13 -15.23 5.10 3.62
C VAL A 13 -15.39 5.50 2.15
N ASN A 14 -14.36 5.29 1.33
CA ASN A 14 -14.35 5.67 -0.07
C ASN A 14 -14.93 4.55 -0.93
N LYS A 15 -15.72 4.91 -1.95
CA LYS A 15 -16.20 3.95 -2.95
C LYS A 15 -15.21 3.85 -4.09
N PHE A 16 -14.55 2.70 -4.20
CA PHE A 16 -13.65 2.39 -5.32
C PHE A 16 -14.33 1.39 -6.26
N ASN A 17 -14.23 1.65 -7.56
CA ASN A 17 -14.46 0.62 -8.57
C ASN A 17 -13.10 0.03 -8.93
N VAL A 18 -12.80 -1.16 -8.42
CA VAL A 18 -11.47 -1.78 -8.53
C VAL A 18 -11.46 -2.72 -9.73
N ASP A 19 -10.43 -2.61 -10.57
CA ASP A 19 -10.14 -3.58 -11.62
C ASP A 19 -9.15 -4.60 -11.06
N GLU A 20 -9.64 -5.80 -10.75
CA GLU A 20 -8.82 -6.88 -10.20
C GLU A 20 -7.98 -7.60 -11.27
N GLU A 21 -8.31 -7.41 -12.55
CA GLU A 21 -7.62 -8.06 -13.68
C GLU A 21 -6.42 -7.24 -14.17
N HIS A 22 -6.45 -5.91 -13.98
CA HIS A 22 -5.42 -4.99 -14.48
C HIS A 22 -4.79 -4.14 -13.37
N PRO A 23 -3.79 -4.67 -12.63
CA PRO A 23 -3.12 -3.91 -11.58
C PRO A 23 -2.34 -2.71 -12.15
N HIS A 24 -2.66 -1.50 -11.68
CA HIS A 24 -1.96 -0.27 -12.08
C HIS A 24 -0.61 -0.07 -11.39
N ILE A 25 -0.38 -0.74 -10.25
CA ILE A 25 0.88 -0.67 -9.49
C ILE A 25 1.51 -2.05 -9.53
N VAL A 26 2.67 -2.16 -10.18
CA VAL A 26 3.42 -3.41 -10.32
C VAL A 26 4.83 -3.22 -9.75
N VAL A 27 5.21 -4.07 -8.80
CA VAL A 27 6.57 -4.08 -8.25
C VAL A 27 7.47 -4.88 -9.17
N LYS A 28 8.66 -4.35 -9.49
CA LYS A 28 9.66 -5.08 -10.27
C LYS A 28 10.15 -6.30 -9.48
N ALA A 29 10.34 -7.43 -10.17
CA ALA A 29 10.83 -8.66 -9.54
C ALA A 29 12.17 -8.46 -8.82
N ASP A 30 13.09 -7.73 -9.43
CA ASP A 30 14.41 -7.42 -8.88
C ASP A 30 14.47 -6.02 -8.22
N ALA A 31 13.36 -5.60 -7.60
CA ALA A 31 13.35 -4.33 -6.88
C ALA A 31 14.34 -4.34 -5.71
N ASP A 32 15.08 -3.22 -5.57
CA ASP A 32 15.98 -3.03 -4.45
C ASP A 32 15.21 -3.07 -3.11
N LYS A 33 15.77 -3.78 -2.13
CA LYS A 33 15.12 -3.99 -0.83
C LYS A 33 14.95 -2.68 -0.06
N GLN A 34 15.92 -1.77 -0.11
CA GLN A 34 15.83 -0.49 0.59
C GLN A 34 14.77 0.41 -0.04
N ALA A 35 14.66 0.39 -1.37
CA ALA A 35 13.60 1.07 -2.09
C ALA A 35 12.21 0.52 -1.72
N LEU A 36 12.06 -0.80 -1.60
CA LEU A 36 10.82 -1.43 -1.16
C LEU A 36 10.47 -1.03 0.28
N GLU A 37 11.45 -1.03 1.18
CA GLU A 37 11.25 -0.64 2.59
C GLU A 37 10.81 0.84 2.70
N LEU A 38 11.37 1.70 1.85
CA LEU A 38 10.97 3.10 1.74
C LEU A 38 9.53 3.23 1.22
N LEU A 39 9.13 2.43 0.23
CA LEU A 39 7.75 2.40 -0.27
C LEU A 39 6.76 1.96 0.81
N VAL A 40 7.10 0.94 1.61
CA VAL A 40 6.28 0.48 2.74
C VAL A 40 6.08 1.59 3.76
N LYS A 41 7.16 2.30 4.14
CA LYS A 41 7.10 3.38 5.15
C LYS A 41 6.42 4.65 4.64
N ALA A 42 6.59 4.97 3.35
CA ALA A 42 6.09 6.22 2.77
C ALA A 42 4.65 6.10 2.23
N CYS A 43 4.14 4.89 1.96
CA CYS A 43 2.81 4.71 1.38
C CYS A 43 1.69 4.97 2.40
N PRO A 44 0.88 6.04 2.24
CA PRO A 44 -0.17 6.40 3.20
C PRO A 44 -1.34 5.41 3.21
N ALA A 45 -1.50 4.65 2.13
CA ALA A 45 -2.55 3.65 1.97
C ALA A 45 -2.08 2.23 2.34
N GLY A 46 -0.81 2.04 2.71
CA GLY A 46 -0.29 0.73 3.13
C GLY A 46 -0.37 -0.36 2.05
N LEU A 47 -0.25 0.01 0.76
CA LEU A 47 -0.42 -0.92 -0.36
C LEU A 47 0.77 -1.87 -0.56
N TYR A 48 1.96 -1.51 -0.07
CA TYR A 48 3.16 -2.34 -0.14
C TYR A 48 3.34 -3.14 1.15
N LYS A 49 3.79 -4.39 1.04
CA LYS A 49 4.10 -5.27 2.17
C LYS A 49 5.47 -5.90 1.97
N GLU A 50 6.20 -6.05 3.07
CA GLU A 50 7.42 -6.86 3.09
C GLU A 50 7.03 -8.33 2.89
N ALA A 51 7.74 -9.03 2.00
CA ALA A 51 7.60 -10.47 1.88
C ALA A 51 8.28 -11.11 3.11
N GLY A 52 7.47 -11.59 4.05
CA GLY A 52 7.92 -12.34 5.23
C GLY A 52 8.35 -13.75 4.90
#